data_AF-A0A1Y6CGD4-F1
#
_entry.id   AF-A0A1Y6CGD4-F1
#
_cell.length_a   1.000
_cell.length_b   1.000
_cell.length_c   1.000
_cell.angle_alpha   90.00
_cell.angle_beta   90.00
_cell.angle_gamma   90.00
#
_symmetry.space_group_name_H-M   'P 1'
#
loop_
_entity.id
_entity.type
_entity.pdbx_description
1 polymer ?
#
loop_
_entity_poly.entity_id
_entity_poly.type
_entity_poly.pdbx_seq_one_letter_code
_entity_poly.pdbx_strand_id
1 'polypeptide(L)'
;MERQILKPTPISGFPEWLPAEKLVEQRFLDRIRATFEAYGFTPIETAAAERTEVLTAKGGLEKEIYALSRLAAGEGEEAETGLALHFDLTVPTARYVAQNYGHLTFPFRRYQMQKVWRGERPQAGRFREFYQCDIDVIGDGQLSIATDAEIPAIIYDLFRELAIGDFVIRISNRKILSGYLTHLGCPDGAIHAVLGTVDKIEKIGASKVVAEIEALGALAPAALDKLMALIATKRSNEELISHLYSVSGNERFTLGVDELAEVTEAVAALGVPDSHLEIDLTIVRGLDYYTGTIYETRLVEHPEIGSICSGGRYDDLASHFIDKPLPGVGISIGLTRLLSSLFKAGIVQASAQSPAPVLVTTLERERTGDYLKLARYLREGGIKTEVFLEPKKLGQQLKYADKKGFRFALIAGGTEFDAGTVKLKNLASGQELTVAVGQMVHVLHQKLAQE
;
A
#
# COMPACT_ATOMS: atom_id res chain seq x y z
N MET A 1 13.32 -46.58 3.95
CA MET A 1 13.49 -45.35 3.15
C MET A 1 14.64 -44.57 3.75
N GLU A 2 15.71 -44.34 3.00
CA GLU A 2 16.77 -43.41 3.43
C GLU A 2 16.18 -42.01 3.54
N ARG A 3 16.57 -41.29 4.61
CA ARG A 3 16.10 -39.93 4.84
C ARG A 3 16.76 -39.00 3.82
N GLN A 4 16.03 -38.63 2.78
CA GLN A 4 16.46 -37.58 1.86
C GLN A 4 16.37 -36.22 2.55
N ILE A 5 17.50 -35.53 2.71
CA ILE A 5 17.55 -34.15 3.20
C ILE A 5 17.45 -33.21 1.99
N LEU A 6 16.37 -32.45 1.89
CA LEU A 6 16.19 -31.43 0.86
C LEU A 6 16.88 -30.13 1.27
N LYS A 7 17.63 -29.51 0.35
CA LYS A 7 18.24 -28.19 0.57
C LYS A 7 17.18 -27.10 0.33
N PRO A 8 16.87 -26.25 1.32
CA PRO A 8 15.96 -25.12 1.11
C PRO A 8 16.54 -24.10 0.14
N THR A 9 15.73 -23.61 -0.79
CA THR A 9 16.10 -22.55 -1.74
C THR A 9 14.98 -21.52 -1.85
N PRO A 10 15.28 -20.22 -1.90
CA PRO A 10 14.27 -19.18 -2.11
C PRO A 10 13.51 -19.38 -3.42
N ILE A 11 12.22 -19.03 -3.43
CA ILE A 11 11.40 -19.07 -4.63
C ILE A 11 11.49 -17.71 -5.33
N SER A 12 11.92 -17.71 -6.59
CA SER A 12 12.10 -16.47 -7.35
C SER A 12 10.80 -15.66 -7.43
N GLY A 13 10.85 -14.41 -6.94
CA GLY A 13 9.71 -13.49 -6.92
C GLY A 13 8.77 -13.62 -5.71
N PHE A 14 9.02 -14.54 -4.77
CA PHE A 14 8.21 -14.72 -3.55
C PHE A 14 9.05 -14.31 -2.33
N PRO A 15 8.96 -13.05 -1.88
CA PRO A 15 9.82 -12.55 -0.81
C PRO A 15 9.42 -13.14 0.56
N GLU A 16 10.43 -13.53 1.34
CA GLU A 16 10.28 -14.00 2.72
C GLU A 16 11.05 -13.06 3.65
N TRP A 17 10.34 -12.24 4.42
CA TRP A 17 10.93 -11.32 5.39
C TRP A 17 11.50 -12.06 6.60
N LEU A 18 12.69 -11.65 7.07
CA LEU A 18 13.16 -12.02 8.40
C LEU A 18 12.33 -11.29 9.47
N PRO A 19 12.42 -11.68 10.76
CA PRO A 19 11.58 -11.12 11.81
C PRO A 19 11.61 -9.59 11.91
N ALA A 20 12.76 -8.96 11.65
CA ALA A 20 12.89 -7.51 11.78
C ALA A 20 12.09 -6.76 10.70
N GLU A 21 12.22 -7.18 9.44
CA GLU A 21 11.46 -6.64 8.31
C GLU A 21 9.98 -6.97 8.45
N LYS A 22 9.64 -8.18 8.94
CA LYS A 22 8.26 -8.56 9.17
C LYS A 22 7.59 -7.69 10.24
N LEU A 23 8.29 -7.32 11.31
CA LEU A 23 7.78 -6.40 12.32
C LEU A 23 7.54 -5.00 11.76
N VAL A 24 8.40 -4.52 10.85
CA VAL A 24 8.17 -3.26 10.11
C VAL A 24 6.91 -3.39 9.25
N GLU A 25 6.78 -4.48 8.48
CA GLU A 25 5.59 -4.71 7.64
C GLU A 25 4.30 -4.72 8.47
N GLN A 26 4.29 -5.36 9.64
CA GLN A 26 3.14 -5.34 10.54
C GLN A 26 2.80 -3.92 11.02
N ARG A 27 3.81 -3.10 11.39
CA ARG A 27 3.57 -1.70 11.80
C ARG A 27 2.98 -0.87 10.67
N PHE A 28 3.46 -1.06 9.43
CA PHE A 28 2.89 -0.37 8.26
C PHE A 28 1.45 -0.82 8.02
N LEU A 29 1.17 -2.13 8.05
CA LEU A 29 -0.19 -2.66 7.92
C LEU A 29 -1.13 -2.11 9.01
N ASP A 30 -0.67 -2.03 10.25
CA ASP A 30 -1.47 -1.47 11.35
C ASP A 30 -1.76 0.02 11.13
N ARG A 31 -0.78 0.79 10.63
CA ARG A 31 -0.95 2.23 10.37
C ARG A 31 -1.88 2.52 9.19
N ILE A 32 -1.69 1.77 8.11
CA ILE A 32 -2.57 1.82 6.93
C ILE A 32 -4.01 1.50 7.34
N ARG A 33 -4.21 0.41 8.09
CA ARG A 33 -5.54 0.01 8.58
C ARG A 33 -6.18 1.09 9.44
N ALA A 34 -5.45 1.62 10.42
CA ALA A 34 -5.96 2.67 11.30
C ALA A 34 -6.37 3.94 10.52
N THR A 35 -5.59 4.31 9.50
CA THR A 35 -5.93 5.44 8.62
C THR A 35 -7.22 5.15 7.84
N PHE A 36 -7.33 3.97 7.23
CA PHE A 36 -8.54 3.60 6.48
C PHE A 36 -9.79 3.55 7.38
N GLU A 37 -9.69 2.99 8.58
CA GLU A 37 -10.79 2.93 9.55
C GLU A 37 -11.20 4.32 10.07
N ALA A 38 -10.25 5.27 10.18
CA ALA A 38 -10.56 6.65 10.55
C ALA A 38 -11.47 7.36 9.53
N TYR A 39 -11.45 6.93 8.27
CA TYR A 39 -12.32 7.41 7.19
C TYR A 39 -13.53 6.49 6.94
N GLY A 40 -13.84 5.59 7.88
CA GLY A 40 -15.03 4.74 7.84
C GLY A 40 -14.99 3.62 6.80
N PHE A 41 -13.82 3.26 6.27
CA PHE A 41 -13.70 2.11 5.37
C PHE A 41 -13.81 0.80 6.16
N THR A 42 -14.64 -0.12 5.65
CA THR A 42 -14.89 -1.42 6.30
C THR A 42 -14.01 -2.50 5.65
N PRO A 43 -13.42 -3.44 6.42
CA PRO A 43 -12.63 -4.53 5.84
C PRO A 43 -13.49 -5.50 5.03
N ILE A 44 -12.96 -5.95 3.91
CA ILE A 44 -13.35 -7.22 3.27
C ILE A 44 -12.10 -8.07 3.01
N GLU A 45 -12.32 -9.37 2.84
CA GLU A 45 -11.31 -10.30 2.33
C GLU A 45 -12.00 -11.25 1.34
N THR A 46 -11.45 -11.35 0.13
CA THR A 46 -11.93 -12.29 -0.89
C THR A 46 -11.07 -13.54 -0.89
N ALA A 47 -11.59 -14.65 -1.40
CA ALA A 47 -10.79 -15.85 -1.56
C ALA A 47 -9.53 -15.55 -2.41
N ALA A 48 -8.41 -16.20 -2.07
CA ALA A 48 -7.19 -16.10 -2.87
C ALA A 48 -7.36 -16.67 -4.28
N ALA A 49 -8.31 -17.59 -4.45
CA ALA A 49 -8.67 -18.16 -5.74
C ALA A 49 -9.97 -17.56 -6.26
N GLU A 50 -10.01 -17.26 -7.55
CA GLU A 50 -11.17 -16.84 -8.32
C GLU A 50 -11.41 -17.82 -9.47
N ARG A 51 -12.61 -17.79 -10.05
CA ARG A 51 -12.84 -18.46 -11.32
C ARG A 51 -12.01 -17.77 -12.42
N THR A 52 -11.39 -18.54 -13.30
CA THR A 52 -10.59 -17.99 -14.40
C THR A 52 -11.41 -17.02 -15.25
N GLU A 53 -12.68 -17.34 -15.53
CA GLU A 53 -13.60 -16.47 -16.28
C GLU A 53 -13.84 -15.09 -15.64
N VAL A 54 -13.79 -15.01 -14.30
CA VAL A 54 -13.91 -13.75 -13.56
C VAL A 54 -12.66 -12.90 -13.77
N LEU A 55 -11.48 -13.51 -13.68
CA LEU A 55 -10.20 -12.81 -13.86
C LEU A 55 -9.93 -12.38 -15.30
N THR A 56 -10.47 -13.11 -16.28
CA THR A 56 -10.29 -12.83 -17.71
C THR A 56 -11.41 -12.00 -18.33
N ALA A 57 -12.43 -11.59 -17.54
CA ALA A 57 -13.61 -10.88 -18.05
C ALA A 57 -13.27 -9.57 -18.82
N LYS A 58 -12.20 -8.86 -18.42
CA LYS A 58 -11.73 -7.63 -19.07
C LYS A 58 -10.67 -7.85 -20.18
N GLY A 59 -10.23 -9.09 -20.40
CA GLY A 59 -9.19 -9.45 -21.37
C GLY A 59 -7.77 -8.95 -21.01
N GLY A 60 -6.76 -9.40 -21.77
CA GLY A 60 -5.41 -8.78 -21.79
C GLY A 60 -4.40 -9.22 -20.72
N LEU A 61 -4.83 -9.81 -19.59
CA LEU A 61 -3.96 -10.14 -18.45
C LEU A 61 -3.70 -11.64 -18.24
N GLU A 62 -4.14 -12.49 -19.16
CA GLU A 62 -4.05 -13.96 -19.07
C GLU A 62 -2.62 -14.48 -18.82
N LYS A 63 -1.62 -13.78 -19.36
CA LYS A 63 -0.20 -14.18 -19.25
C LYS A 63 0.39 -13.98 -17.85
N GLU A 64 -0.32 -13.28 -16.97
CA GLU A 64 0.15 -12.90 -15.64
C GLU A 64 -0.56 -13.69 -14.52
N ILE A 65 -1.42 -14.65 -14.86
CA ILE A 65 -2.29 -15.34 -13.89
C ILE A 65 -1.73 -16.73 -13.56
N TYR A 66 -1.68 -17.06 -12.26
CA TYR A 66 -1.34 -18.41 -11.80
C TYR A 66 -2.60 -19.28 -11.74
N ALA A 67 -2.69 -20.28 -12.63
CA ALA A 67 -3.72 -21.30 -12.56
C ALA A 67 -3.48 -22.28 -11.41
N LEU A 68 -4.56 -22.81 -10.83
CA LEU A 68 -4.51 -23.81 -9.76
C LEU A 68 -4.94 -25.18 -10.30
N SER A 69 -4.24 -26.22 -9.84
CA SER A 69 -4.62 -27.62 -10.09
C SER A 69 -4.30 -28.49 -8.88
N ARG A 70 -5.09 -29.53 -8.67
CA ARG A 70 -4.89 -30.49 -7.58
C ARG A 70 -3.84 -31.53 -7.96
N LEU A 71 -2.86 -31.76 -7.09
CA LEU A 71 -1.79 -32.75 -7.32
C LEU A 71 -2.29 -34.19 -7.46
N ALA A 72 -3.42 -34.52 -6.84
CA ALA A 72 -4.00 -35.85 -6.83
C ALA A 72 -5.11 -36.04 -7.89
N ALA A 73 -5.30 -35.08 -8.82
CA ALA A 73 -6.23 -35.27 -9.92
C ALA A 73 -5.75 -36.47 -10.75
N GLY A 74 -6.54 -37.54 -10.77
CA GLY A 74 -6.20 -38.76 -11.48
C GLY A 74 -6.12 -38.55 -12.99
N GLU A 75 -5.37 -39.39 -13.70
CA GLU A 75 -5.47 -39.46 -15.16
C GLU A 75 -6.92 -39.75 -15.56
N GLY A 76 -7.60 -38.78 -16.18
CA GLY A 76 -8.98 -38.90 -16.63
C GLY A 76 -10.07 -38.36 -15.69
N GLU A 77 -9.72 -37.87 -14.49
CA GLU A 77 -10.60 -36.94 -13.79
C GLU A 77 -10.53 -35.58 -14.50
N GLU A 78 -11.67 -34.93 -14.74
CA GLU A 78 -11.65 -33.51 -15.07
C GLU A 78 -10.95 -32.82 -13.91
N ALA A 79 -9.69 -32.42 -14.11
CA ALA A 79 -9.02 -31.56 -13.15
C ALA A 79 -10.00 -30.43 -12.85
N GLU A 80 -10.14 -30.08 -11.56
CA GLU A 80 -10.92 -28.92 -11.12
C GLU A 80 -10.23 -27.68 -11.71
N THR A 81 -10.50 -27.47 -13.00
CA THR A 81 -9.88 -26.53 -13.91
C THR A 81 -10.77 -25.32 -13.95
N GLY A 82 -10.15 -24.15 -14.09
CA GLY A 82 -10.88 -22.88 -14.05
C GLY A 82 -10.82 -22.16 -12.70
N LEU A 83 -9.90 -22.55 -11.81
CA LEU A 83 -9.51 -21.73 -10.66
C LEU A 83 -8.12 -21.12 -10.89
N ALA A 84 -7.94 -19.89 -10.44
CA ALA A 84 -6.68 -19.18 -10.53
C ALA A 84 -6.51 -18.20 -9.36
N LEU A 85 -5.26 -17.90 -9.01
CA LEU A 85 -4.96 -16.88 -8.01
C LEU A 85 -5.30 -15.49 -8.55
N HIS A 86 -5.96 -14.66 -7.76
CA HIS A 86 -6.21 -13.27 -8.12
C HIS A 86 -4.89 -12.47 -8.23
N PHE A 87 -4.77 -11.67 -9.28
CA PHE A 87 -3.58 -10.89 -9.61
C PHE A 87 -3.65 -9.42 -9.15
N ASP A 88 -4.84 -9.01 -8.71
CA ASP A 88 -5.15 -7.72 -8.10
C ASP A 88 -6.31 -7.86 -7.09
N LEU A 89 -6.71 -6.74 -6.48
CA LEU A 89 -7.89 -6.68 -5.58
C LEU A 89 -9.11 -6.02 -6.24
N THR A 90 -8.92 -5.33 -7.37
CA THR A 90 -9.97 -4.60 -8.10
C THR A 90 -10.99 -5.54 -8.73
N VAL A 91 -10.54 -6.56 -9.48
CA VAL A 91 -11.45 -7.52 -10.13
C VAL A 91 -12.22 -8.36 -9.10
N PRO A 92 -11.59 -8.91 -8.05
CA PRO A 92 -12.30 -9.54 -6.94
C PRO A 92 -13.31 -8.61 -6.25
N THR A 93 -12.99 -7.31 -6.12
CA THR A 93 -13.92 -6.34 -5.53
C THR A 93 -15.16 -6.16 -6.41
N ALA A 94 -14.98 -6.02 -7.73
CA ALA A 94 -16.09 -5.90 -8.68
C ALA A 94 -17.06 -7.09 -8.58
N ARG A 95 -16.51 -8.30 -8.58
CA ARG A 95 -17.26 -9.56 -8.40
C ARG A 95 -17.92 -9.64 -7.02
N TYR A 96 -17.25 -9.17 -5.97
CA TYR A 96 -17.78 -9.17 -4.60
C TYR A 96 -18.98 -8.26 -4.45
N VAL A 97 -18.89 -7.04 -4.96
CA VAL A 97 -19.98 -6.08 -4.88
C VAL A 97 -21.18 -6.54 -5.71
N ALA A 98 -20.96 -7.06 -6.92
CA ALA A 98 -22.03 -7.61 -7.74
C ALA A 98 -22.75 -8.79 -7.05
N GLN A 99 -21.99 -9.75 -6.53
CA GLN A 99 -22.53 -10.93 -5.86
C GLN A 99 -23.30 -10.60 -4.58
N ASN A 100 -22.87 -9.57 -3.83
CA ASN A 100 -23.44 -9.20 -2.55
C ASN A 100 -24.27 -7.93 -2.60
N TYR A 101 -24.63 -7.42 -3.79
CA TYR A 101 -25.26 -6.12 -3.97
C TYR A 101 -26.46 -5.89 -3.02
N GLY A 102 -27.35 -6.88 -2.89
CA GLY A 102 -28.53 -6.79 -2.01
C GLY A 102 -28.24 -6.82 -0.50
N HIS A 103 -26.99 -7.05 -0.11
CA HIS A 103 -26.53 -7.10 1.28
C HIS A 103 -25.58 -5.95 1.64
N LEU A 104 -25.16 -5.14 0.67
CA LEU A 104 -24.26 -4.01 0.88
C LEU A 104 -25.04 -2.71 1.01
N THR A 105 -24.47 -1.75 1.74
CA THR A 105 -24.99 -0.39 1.85
C THR A 105 -24.15 0.54 0.98
N PHE A 106 -24.82 1.34 0.16
CA PHE A 106 -24.18 2.28 -0.77
C PHE A 106 -24.27 3.73 -0.26
N PRO A 107 -23.24 4.58 -0.44
CA PRO A 107 -21.95 4.24 -1.05
C PRO A 107 -21.15 3.25 -0.19
N PHE A 108 -20.70 2.16 -0.81
CA PHE A 108 -19.99 1.08 -0.14
C PHE A 108 -18.51 1.44 -0.04
N ARG A 109 -18.03 1.60 1.19
CA ARG A 109 -16.66 2.03 1.51
C ARG A 109 -15.89 0.84 2.06
N ARG A 110 -14.94 0.31 1.29
CA ARG A 110 -14.19 -0.89 1.66
C ARG A 110 -12.68 -0.67 1.67
N TYR A 111 -11.99 -1.32 2.59
CA TYR A 111 -10.56 -1.57 2.44
C TYR A 111 -10.28 -3.07 2.31
N GLN A 112 -9.21 -3.41 1.58
CA GLN A 112 -8.72 -4.78 1.46
C GLN A 112 -7.19 -4.77 1.50
N MET A 113 -6.61 -5.58 2.39
CA MET A 113 -5.17 -5.65 2.62
C MET A 113 -4.71 -7.10 2.48
N GLN A 114 -4.45 -7.50 1.24
CA GLN A 114 -4.26 -8.91 0.89
C GLN A 114 -3.10 -9.07 -0.10
N LYS A 115 -2.49 -10.26 -0.11
CA LYS A 115 -1.50 -10.62 -1.12
C LYS A 115 -2.17 -10.87 -2.46
N VAL A 116 -1.45 -10.57 -3.53
CA VAL A 116 -1.83 -10.86 -4.91
C VAL A 116 -0.69 -11.54 -5.64
N TRP A 117 -1.01 -12.24 -6.73
CA TRP A 117 -0.04 -13.05 -7.46
C TRP A 117 0.06 -12.70 -8.94
N ARG A 118 1.27 -12.40 -9.43
CA ARG A 118 1.52 -12.09 -10.84
C ARG A 118 2.62 -12.98 -11.41
N GLY A 119 2.31 -13.69 -12.49
CA GLY A 119 3.21 -14.60 -13.21
C GLY A 119 4.32 -13.92 -14.00
N GLU A 120 4.45 -12.59 -13.92
CA GLU A 120 5.47 -11.83 -14.62
C GLU A 120 6.90 -12.35 -14.35
N ARG A 121 7.80 -12.08 -15.30
CA ARG A 121 9.23 -12.29 -15.08
C ARG A 121 9.70 -11.35 -13.97
N PRO A 122 10.28 -11.87 -12.87
CA PRO A 122 10.69 -11.04 -11.75
C PRO A 122 11.78 -10.06 -12.18
N GLN A 123 11.62 -8.80 -11.77
CA GLN A 123 12.57 -7.70 -11.95
C GLN A 123 12.72 -6.97 -10.60
N ALA A 124 13.69 -6.06 -10.49
CA ALA A 124 13.85 -5.27 -9.27
C ALA A 124 12.53 -4.53 -8.93
N GLY A 125 11.96 -4.82 -7.76
CA GLY A 125 10.69 -4.24 -7.31
C GLY A 125 9.42 -4.85 -7.92
N ARG A 126 9.55 -5.86 -8.80
CA ARG A 126 8.43 -6.64 -9.36
C ARG A 126 8.46 -8.06 -8.78
N PHE A 127 7.62 -8.27 -7.79
CA PHE A 127 7.43 -9.57 -7.13
C PHE A 127 6.30 -10.35 -7.80
N ARG A 128 6.33 -11.67 -7.62
CA ARG A 128 5.28 -12.61 -8.04
C ARG A 128 4.23 -12.82 -6.97
N GLU A 129 4.57 -12.54 -5.72
CA GLU A 129 3.65 -12.43 -4.59
C GLU A 129 3.96 -11.15 -3.82
N PHE A 130 2.95 -10.31 -3.58
CA PHE A 130 3.11 -9.07 -2.83
C PHE A 130 1.79 -8.59 -2.24
N TYR A 131 1.87 -7.80 -1.17
CA TYR A 131 0.72 -7.10 -0.60
C TYR A 131 0.29 -5.92 -1.46
N GLN A 132 -1.02 -5.84 -1.67
CA GLN A 132 -1.72 -4.60 -1.98
C GLN A 132 -2.55 -4.17 -0.77
N CYS A 133 -2.68 -2.86 -0.58
CA CYS A 133 -3.55 -2.27 0.41
C CYS A 133 -4.43 -1.24 -0.30
N ASP A 134 -5.69 -1.61 -0.50
CA ASP A 134 -6.60 -0.90 -1.38
C ASP A 134 -7.76 -0.34 -0.58
N ILE A 135 -8.22 0.85 -0.96
CA ILE A 135 -9.49 1.43 -0.54
C ILE A 135 -10.31 1.81 -1.75
N ASP A 136 -11.61 1.58 -1.67
CA ASP A 136 -12.54 1.92 -2.74
C ASP A 136 -13.88 2.38 -2.16
N VAL A 137 -14.41 3.46 -2.71
CA VAL A 137 -15.79 3.93 -2.48
C VAL A 137 -16.58 3.64 -3.74
N ILE A 138 -17.67 2.90 -3.61
CA ILE A 138 -18.48 2.43 -4.75
C ILE A 138 -19.90 2.94 -4.56
N GLY A 139 -20.41 3.68 -5.55
CA GLY A 139 -21.77 4.19 -5.60
C GLY A 139 -22.78 3.22 -6.21
N ASP A 140 -24.04 3.62 -6.18
CA ASP A 140 -25.15 2.90 -6.82
C ASP A 140 -25.85 3.86 -7.78
N GLY A 141 -25.67 3.67 -9.08
CA GLY A 141 -26.14 4.56 -10.13
C GLY A 141 -25.30 5.83 -10.31
N GLN A 142 -24.82 6.40 -9.22
CA GLN A 142 -24.04 7.65 -9.20
C GLN A 142 -23.07 7.68 -8.02
N LEU A 143 -22.00 8.46 -8.16
CA LEU A 143 -21.05 8.75 -7.08
C LEU A 143 -20.56 10.19 -7.24
N SER A 144 -20.79 11.03 -6.22
CA SER A 144 -20.38 12.44 -6.22
C SER A 144 -18.89 12.59 -6.52
N ILE A 145 -18.52 13.55 -7.36
CA ILE A 145 -17.12 13.85 -7.66
C ILE A 145 -16.38 14.36 -6.41
N ALA A 146 -17.06 15.02 -5.47
CA ALA A 146 -16.45 15.40 -4.19
C ALA A 146 -15.90 14.20 -3.39
N THR A 147 -16.36 12.97 -3.64
CA THR A 147 -15.78 11.74 -3.04
C THR A 147 -14.31 11.55 -3.43
N ASP A 148 -13.93 12.04 -4.61
CA ASP A 148 -12.56 11.95 -5.14
C ASP A 148 -11.57 12.74 -4.27
N ALA A 149 -12.03 13.83 -3.65
CA ALA A 149 -11.21 14.67 -2.78
C ALA A 149 -10.82 13.99 -1.46
N GLU A 150 -11.61 13.03 -0.96
CA GLU A 150 -11.23 12.26 0.24
C GLU A 150 -9.97 11.42 0.00
N ILE A 151 -9.73 11.00 -1.24
CA ILE A 151 -8.62 10.11 -1.56
C ILE A 151 -7.26 10.78 -1.32
N PRO A 152 -6.95 11.99 -1.85
CA PRO A 152 -5.75 12.74 -1.47
C PRO A 152 -5.63 13.02 0.03
N ALA A 153 -6.74 13.29 0.74
CA ALA A 153 -6.70 13.50 2.19
C ALA A 153 -6.24 12.26 2.95
N ILE A 154 -6.76 11.08 2.59
CA ILE A 154 -6.35 9.79 3.17
C ILE A 154 -4.87 9.51 2.88
N ILE A 155 -4.42 9.75 1.64
CA ILE A 155 -3.01 9.62 1.26
C ILE A 155 -2.15 10.54 2.12
N TYR A 156 -2.54 11.82 2.25
CA TYR A 156 -1.80 12.81 3.00
C TYR A 156 -1.65 12.43 4.48
N ASP A 157 -2.75 12.07 5.13
CA ASP A 157 -2.73 11.63 6.52
C ASP A 157 -1.85 10.39 6.70
N LEU A 158 -2.03 9.37 5.86
CA LEU A 158 -1.25 8.15 5.93
C LEU A 158 0.25 8.40 5.82
N PHE A 159 0.70 9.13 4.78
CA PHE A 159 2.14 9.28 4.53
C PHE A 159 2.82 10.23 5.51
N ARG A 160 2.12 11.26 6.00
CA ARG A 160 2.60 12.09 7.13
C ARG A 160 2.84 11.21 8.35
N GLU A 161 1.94 10.29 8.60
CA GLU A 161 1.98 9.41 9.74
C GLU A 161 3.02 8.28 9.64
N LEU A 162 3.30 7.77 8.43
CA LEU A 162 4.37 6.80 8.18
C LEU A 162 5.76 7.42 8.34
N ALA A 163 5.88 8.75 8.21
CA ALA A 163 7.10 9.53 8.40
C ALA A 163 8.30 9.00 7.58
N ILE A 164 8.07 8.71 6.30
CA ILE A 164 9.06 8.14 5.36
C ILE A 164 9.72 9.18 4.43
N GLY A 165 9.68 10.46 4.82
CA GLY A 165 10.16 11.58 4.01
C GLY A 165 9.03 12.39 3.38
N ASP A 166 9.40 13.48 2.71
CA ASP A 166 8.46 14.37 2.05
C ASP A 166 7.88 13.73 0.78
N PHE A 167 6.64 14.06 0.44
CA PHE A 167 5.89 13.44 -0.66
C PHE A 167 4.95 14.41 -1.35
N VAL A 168 4.69 14.17 -2.64
CA VAL A 168 3.72 14.92 -3.43
C VAL A 168 2.66 13.97 -3.97
N ILE A 169 1.40 14.37 -3.84
CA ILE A 169 0.23 13.72 -4.44
C ILE A 169 -0.02 14.42 -5.76
N ARG A 170 0.19 13.73 -6.86
CA ARG A 170 -0.08 14.27 -8.18
C ARG A 170 -1.45 13.85 -8.65
N ILE A 171 -2.22 14.79 -9.16
CA ILE A 171 -3.61 14.62 -9.56
C ILE A 171 -3.79 15.03 -11.03
N SER A 172 -4.66 14.30 -11.73
CA SER A 172 -5.08 14.60 -13.10
C SER A 172 -6.51 14.13 -13.31
N ASN A 173 -7.08 14.38 -14.49
CA ASN A 173 -8.39 13.85 -14.87
C ASN A 173 -8.34 13.36 -16.32
N ARG A 174 -8.73 12.09 -16.55
CA ARG A 174 -8.67 11.44 -17.86
C ARG A 174 -9.50 12.17 -18.92
N LYS A 175 -10.58 12.84 -18.52
CA LYS A 175 -11.48 13.59 -19.42
C LYS A 175 -10.78 14.79 -20.06
N ILE A 176 -9.79 15.38 -19.41
CA ILE A 176 -9.01 16.50 -19.94
C ILE A 176 -8.26 16.06 -21.20
N LEU A 177 -7.30 15.15 -21.09
CA LEU A 177 -6.49 14.77 -22.26
C LEU A 177 -7.30 14.02 -23.32
N SER A 178 -8.25 13.16 -22.94
CA SER A 178 -9.10 12.49 -23.92
C SER A 178 -9.99 13.48 -24.68
N GLY A 179 -10.62 14.44 -23.98
CA GLY A 179 -11.41 15.49 -24.61
C GLY A 179 -10.58 16.42 -25.50
N TYR A 180 -9.37 16.76 -25.05
CA TYR A 180 -8.46 17.59 -25.84
C TYR A 180 -7.99 16.88 -27.12
N LEU A 181 -7.65 15.59 -27.04
CA LEU A 181 -7.27 14.80 -28.21
C LEU A 181 -8.40 14.72 -29.23
N THR A 182 -9.64 14.48 -28.80
CA THR A 182 -10.81 14.51 -29.70
C THR A 182 -10.98 15.90 -30.33
N HIS A 183 -10.85 16.98 -29.55
CA HIS A 183 -10.93 18.35 -30.06
C HIS A 183 -9.86 18.65 -31.12
N LEU A 184 -8.66 18.07 -30.93
CA LEU A 184 -7.53 18.19 -31.86
C LEU A 184 -7.64 17.29 -33.11
N GLY A 185 -8.73 16.52 -33.23
CA GLY A 185 -8.98 15.65 -34.38
C GLY A 185 -8.35 14.26 -34.29
N CYS A 186 -7.93 13.83 -33.10
CA CYS A 186 -7.48 12.44 -32.89
C CYS A 186 -8.66 11.47 -33.08
N PRO A 187 -8.54 10.43 -33.93
CA PRO A 187 -9.57 9.41 -34.06
C PRO A 187 -9.77 8.66 -32.72
N ASP A 188 -11.02 8.34 -32.37
CA ASP A 188 -11.35 7.69 -31.09
C ASP A 188 -10.55 6.40 -30.84
N GLY A 189 -10.35 5.58 -31.89
CA GLY A 189 -9.57 4.34 -31.81
C GLY A 189 -8.07 4.54 -31.56
N ALA A 190 -7.53 5.75 -31.74
CA ALA A 190 -6.13 6.09 -31.52
C ALA A 190 -5.87 6.83 -30.20
N ILE A 191 -6.90 7.38 -29.54
CA ILE A 191 -6.76 8.15 -28.29
C ILE A 191 -6.01 7.34 -27.24
N HIS A 192 -6.38 6.08 -27.05
CA HIS A 192 -5.75 5.21 -26.05
C HIS A 192 -4.25 5.02 -26.32
N ALA A 193 -3.87 4.76 -27.58
CA ALA A 193 -2.47 4.61 -27.97
C ALA A 193 -1.67 5.90 -27.74
N VAL A 194 -2.25 7.07 -28.04
CA VAL A 194 -1.61 8.36 -27.80
C VAL A 194 -1.41 8.61 -26.30
N LEU A 195 -2.44 8.40 -25.47
CA LEU A 195 -2.32 8.50 -24.02
C LEU A 195 -1.27 7.52 -23.46
N GLY A 196 -1.26 6.28 -23.93
CA GLY A 196 -0.27 5.29 -23.54
C GLY A 196 1.17 5.69 -23.90
N THR A 197 1.36 6.49 -24.95
CA THR A 197 2.66 7.07 -25.29
C THR A 197 3.01 8.27 -24.38
N VAL A 198 2.03 9.12 -24.05
CA VAL A 198 2.22 10.23 -23.08
C VAL A 198 2.63 9.72 -21.70
N ASP A 199 2.10 8.58 -21.23
CA ASP A 199 2.47 7.95 -19.95
C ASP A 199 3.98 7.66 -19.83
N LYS A 200 4.65 7.49 -20.98
CA LYS A 200 6.08 7.19 -21.04
C LYS A 200 6.95 8.44 -20.96
N ILE A 201 6.38 9.66 -20.95
CA ILE A 201 7.13 10.90 -21.15
C ILE A 201 8.30 11.08 -20.19
N GLU A 202 8.13 10.71 -18.93
CA GLU A 202 9.20 10.79 -17.93
C GLU A 202 10.31 9.77 -18.18
N LYS A 203 9.96 8.60 -18.74
CA LYS A 203 10.89 7.51 -19.01
C LYS A 203 11.66 7.68 -20.30
N ILE A 204 11.00 8.12 -21.36
CA ILE A 204 11.57 8.18 -22.72
C ILE A 204 11.89 9.61 -23.19
N GLY A 205 11.35 10.62 -22.51
CA GLY A 205 11.53 12.04 -22.84
C GLY A 205 10.60 12.54 -23.93
N ALA A 206 10.33 13.85 -23.93
CA ALA A 206 9.39 14.51 -24.84
C ALA A 206 9.70 14.25 -26.33
N SER A 207 10.96 14.29 -26.74
CA SER A 207 11.33 14.07 -28.15
C SER A 207 10.97 12.67 -28.65
N LYS A 208 11.10 11.63 -27.81
CA LYS A 208 10.71 10.27 -28.20
C LYS A 208 9.19 10.09 -28.18
N VAL A 209 8.50 10.73 -27.24
CA VAL A 209 7.03 10.78 -27.22
C VAL A 209 6.48 11.39 -28.50
N VAL A 210 7.03 12.53 -28.95
CA VAL A 210 6.66 13.16 -30.22
C VAL A 210 6.85 12.18 -31.38
N ALA A 211 8.02 11.57 -31.50
CA ALA A 211 8.30 10.61 -32.57
C ALA A 211 7.37 9.37 -32.54
N GLU A 212 7.05 8.84 -31.37
CA GLU A 212 6.10 7.72 -31.22
C GLU A 212 4.68 8.13 -31.63
N ILE A 213 4.22 9.33 -31.25
CA ILE A 213 2.88 9.82 -31.63
C ILE A 213 2.81 10.15 -33.13
N GLU A 214 3.86 10.73 -33.73
CA GLU A 214 3.95 10.95 -35.18
C GLU A 214 3.86 9.63 -35.94
N ALA A 215 4.53 8.58 -35.46
CA ALA A 215 4.49 7.25 -36.06
C ALA A 215 3.10 6.60 -36.00
N LEU A 216 2.24 6.97 -35.03
CA LEU A 216 0.85 6.53 -34.99
C LEU A 216 0.00 7.18 -36.10
N GLY A 217 0.43 8.31 -36.66
CA GLY A 217 -0.31 9.05 -37.69
C GLY A 217 -1.67 9.57 -37.21
N ALA A 218 -1.88 9.68 -35.89
CA ALA A 218 -3.18 9.97 -35.28
C ALA A 218 -3.49 11.47 -35.16
N LEU A 219 -2.47 12.34 -35.31
CA LEU A 219 -2.59 13.79 -35.14
C LEU A 219 -1.83 14.53 -36.26
N ALA A 220 -2.38 15.68 -36.69
CA ALA A 220 -1.63 16.61 -37.53
C ALA A 220 -0.48 17.26 -36.72
N PRO A 221 0.63 17.68 -37.35
CA PRO A 221 1.78 18.25 -36.65
C PRO A 221 1.40 19.42 -35.71
N ALA A 222 0.60 20.37 -36.19
CA ALA A 222 0.13 21.50 -35.38
C ALA A 222 -0.76 21.08 -34.19
N ALA A 223 -1.45 19.94 -34.29
CA ALA A 223 -2.24 19.38 -33.20
C ALA A 223 -1.33 18.69 -32.15
N LEU A 224 -0.29 17.99 -32.61
CA LEU A 224 0.72 17.42 -31.72
C LEU A 224 1.47 18.51 -30.95
N ASP A 225 1.86 19.61 -31.61
CA ASP A 225 2.49 20.75 -30.94
C ASP A 225 1.60 21.32 -29.82
N LYS A 226 0.30 21.45 -30.09
CA LYS A 226 -0.69 21.89 -29.11
C LYS A 226 -0.86 20.93 -27.93
N LEU A 227 -0.83 19.62 -28.18
CA LEU A 227 -0.84 18.59 -27.14
C LEU A 227 0.40 18.72 -26.24
N MET A 228 1.59 18.79 -26.85
CA MET A 228 2.85 18.87 -26.13
C MET A 228 2.96 20.18 -25.34
N ALA A 229 2.49 21.30 -25.90
CA ALA A 229 2.45 22.57 -25.18
C ALA A 229 1.53 22.52 -23.95
N LEU A 230 0.37 21.87 -24.05
CA LEU A 230 -0.55 21.72 -22.93
C LEU A 230 0.09 20.91 -21.79
N ILE A 231 0.60 19.71 -22.08
CA ILE A 231 1.16 18.82 -21.04
C ILE A 231 2.48 19.34 -20.45
N ALA A 232 3.20 20.21 -21.17
CA ALA A 232 4.44 20.83 -20.68
C ALA A 232 4.18 22.07 -19.80
N THR A 233 2.92 22.50 -19.65
CA THR A 233 2.60 23.70 -18.85
C THR A 233 2.91 23.47 -17.37
N LYS A 234 3.77 24.32 -16.81
CA LYS A 234 4.10 24.36 -15.38
C LYS A 234 3.64 25.68 -14.77
N ARG A 235 2.72 25.59 -13.82
CA ARG A 235 2.00 26.68 -13.13
C ARG A 235 1.63 26.22 -11.72
N SER A 236 1.20 27.13 -10.84
CA SER A 236 0.51 26.69 -9.62
C SER A 236 -0.79 25.94 -9.96
N ASN A 237 -1.38 25.20 -9.02
CA ASN A 237 -2.63 24.48 -9.26
C ASN A 237 -3.76 25.43 -9.71
N GLU A 238 -3.92 26.56 -9.02
CA GLU A 238 -4.91 27.59 -9.34
C GLU A 238 -4.67 28.23 -10.73
N GLU A 239 -3.41 28.57 -11.03
CA GLU A 239 -3.04 29.13 -12.32
C GLU A 239 -3.19 28.13 -13.47
N LEU A 240 -2.96 26.83 -13.20
CA LEU A 240 -3.12 25.78 -14.20
C LEU A 240 -4.60 25.54 -14.50
N ILE A 241 -5.47 25.49 -13.49
CA ILE A 241 -6.92 25.41 -13.68
C ILE A 241 -7.42 26.63 -14.47
N SER A 242 -6.99 27.84 -14.09
CA SER A 242 -7.33 29.08 -14.81
C SER A 242 -6.86 29.04 -16.27
N HIS A 243 -5.66 28.50 -16.52
CA HIS A 243 -5.16 28.29 -17.88
C HIS A 243 -6.00 27.27 -18.64
N LEU A 244 -6.38 26.14 -18.02
CA LEU A 244 -7.20 25.12 -18.67
C LEU A 244 -8.56 25.67 -19.12
N TYR A 245 -9.19 26.54 -18.34
CA TYR A 245 -10.41 27.25 -18.76
C TYR A 245 -10.22 28.17 -19.98
N SER A 246 -8.99 28.65 -20.23
CA SER A 246 -8.67 29.45 -21.43
C SER A 246 -8.37 28.60 -22.67
N VAL A 247 -8.16 27.29 -22.51
CA VAL A 247 -7.85 26.37 -23.61
C VAL A 247 -9.14 25.97 -24.32
N SER A 248 -9.15 26.11 -25.64
CA SER A 248 -10.24 25.58 -26.48
C SER A 248 -10.24 24.05 -26.42
N GLY A 249 -11.30 23.47 -25.87
CA GLY A 249 -11.56 22.04 -25.81
C GLY A 249 -13.00 21.70 -26.16
N ASN A 250 -13.35 20.41 -26.13
CA ASN A 250 -14.74 19.97 -26.27
C ASN A 250 -15.47 19.90 -24.91
N GLU A 251 -16.72 19.44 -24.91
CA GLU A 251 -17.52 19.28 -23.69
C GLU A 251 -16.85 18.34 -22.67
N ARG A 252 -16.22 17.26 -23.15
CA ARG A 252 -15.49 16.31 -22.30
C ARG A 252 -14.26 16.94 -21.63
N PHE A 253 -13.51 17.76 -22.37
CA PHE A 253 -12.40 18.53 -21.82
C PHE A 253 -12.90 19.46 -20.70
N THR A 254 -13.95 20.22 -20.98
CA THR A 254 -14.54 21.17 -20.03
C THR A 254 -14.99 20.47 -18.75
N LEU A 255 -15.73 19.36 -18.89
CA LEU A 255 -16.14 18.53 -17.74
C LEU A 255 -14.94 18.04 -16.92
N GLY A 256 -13.84 17.64 -17.57
CA GLY A 256 -12.63 17.23 -16.87
C GLY A 256 -11.96 18.35 -16.08
N VAL A 257 -12.02 19.58 -16.59
CA VAL A 257 -11.50 20.78 -15.90
C VAL A 257 -12.39 21.12 -14.70
N ASP A 258 -13.72 21.08 -14.87
CA ASP A 258 -14.69 21.32 -13.80
C ASP A 258 -14.54 20.31 -12.66
N GLU A 259 -14.46 19.02 -12.98
CA GLU A 259 -14.23 17.96 -12.00
C GLU A 259 -12.89 18.13 -11.28
N LEU A 260 -11.81 18.49 -12.01
CA LEU A 260 -10.51 18.72 -11.41
C LEU A 260 -10.54 19.92 -10.44
N ALA A 261 -11.19 21.02 -10.84
CA ALA A 261 -11.35 22.20 -10.01
C ALA A 261 -12.11 21.89 -8.71
N GLU A 262 -13.26 21.22 -8.82
CA GLU A 262 -14.08 20.82 -7.66
C GLU A 262 -13.27 19.92 -6.70
N VAL A 263 -12.54 18.94 -7.23
CA VAL A 263 -11.71 18.05 -6.40
C VAL A 263 -10.60 18.83 -5.71
N THR A 264 -9.89 19.71 -6.41
CA THR A 264 -8.79 20.49 -5.79
C THR A 264 -9.27 21.43 -4.69
N GLU A 265 -10.43 22.07 -4.88
CA GLU A 265 -11.04 22.92 -3.84
C GLU A 265 -11.43 22.09 -2.60
N ALA A 266 -12.08 20.95 -2.82
CA ALA A 266 -12.47 20.05 -1.73
C ALA A 266 -11.26 19.44 -1.00
N VAL A 267 -10.17 19.14 -1.71
CA VAL A 267 -8.91 18.67 -1.09
C VAL A 267 -8.31 19.72 -0.16
N ALA A 268 -8.32 20.99 -0.56
CA ALA A 268 -7.89 22.10 0.29
C ALA A 268 -8.81 22.24 1.53
N ALA A 269 -10.12 22.10 1.37
CA ALA A 269 -11.08 22.12 2.47
C ALA A 269 -10.90 20.96 3.47
N LEU A 270 -10.38 19.82 3.02
CA LEU A 270 -9.99 18.68 3.85
C LEU A 270 -8.64 18.88 4.56
N GLY A 271 -7.97 20.01 4.34
CA GLY A 271 -6.75 20.40 5.06
C GLY A 271 -5.46 19.84 4.46
N VAL A 272 -5.47 19.34 3.22
CA VAL A 272 -4.25 18.97 2.51
C VAL A 272 -3.56 20.26 2.03
N PRO A 273 -2.31 20.52 2.42
CA PRO A 273 -1.60 21.73 1.98
C PRO A 273 -1.29 21.68 0.48
N ASP A 274 -1.34 22.83 -0.20
CA ASP A 274 -0.95 22.97 -1.61
C ASP A 274 0.46 22.44 -1.91
N SER A 275 1.38 22.47 -0.94
CA SER A 275 2.73 21.93 -1.08
C SER A 275 2.78 20.41 -1.28
N HIS A 276 1.69 19.69 -0.96
CA HIS A 276 1.57 18.24 -1.12
C HIS A 276 0.65 17.82 -2.27
N LEU A 277 0.09 18.76 -3.03
CA LEU A 277 -0.78 18.48 -4.17
C LEU A 277 -0.25 19.17 -5.43
N GLU A 278 -0.01 18.40 -6.51
CA GLU A 278 0.41 18.94 -7.81
C GLU A 278 -0.54 18.45 -8.90
N ILE A 279 -1.11 19.37 -9.68
CA ILE A 279 -1.80 18.98 -10.91
C ILE A 279 -0.75 18.63 -11.97
N ASP A 280 -0.77 17.38 -12.45
CA ASP A 280 0.17 16.87 -13.43
C ASP A 280 -0.56 16.19 -14.59
N LEU A 281 -0.71 16.93 -15.69
CA LEU A 281 -1.39 16.45 -16.90
C LEU A 281 -0.66 15.31 -17.60
N THR A 282 0.60 15.02 -17.26
CA THR A 282 1.32 13.88 -17.83
C THR A 282 0.89 12.55 -17.23
N ILE A 283 0.14 12.57 -16.12
CA ILE A 283 -0.38 11.36 -15.48
C ILE A 283 -1.63 10.89 -16.21
N VAL A 284 -1.46 9.82 -16.95
CA VAL A 284 -2.51 9.16 -17.75
C VAL A 284 -2.72 7.69 -17.38
N ARG A 285 -1.84 7.14 -16.52
CA ARG A 285 -1.82 5.82 -15.86
C ARG A 285 -2.38 4.66 -16.68
N GLY A 286 -1.52 3.70 -17.00
CA GLY A 286 -1.79 2.56 -17.90
C GLY A 286 -2.80 1.49 -17.47
N LEU A 287 -3.82 1.80 -16.67
CA LEU A 287 -4.97 0.91 -16.45
C LEU A 287 -6.17 1.45 -17.22
N ASP A 288 -6.68 0.62 -18.13
CA ASP A 288 -7.68 1.03 -19.12
C ASP A 288 -9.03 1.44 -18.54
N TYR A 289 -9.24 1.20 -17.24
CA TYR A 289 -10.53 1.36 -16.57
C TYR A 289 -10.76 2.71 -15.89
N TYR A 290 -9.77 3.62 -15.77
CA TYR A 290 -10.04 4.93 -15.15
C TYR A 290 -10.90 5.82 -16.06
N THR A 291 -11.86 6.55 -15.53
CA THR A 291 -12.80 7.37 -16.35
C THR A 291 -12.82 8.85 -15.96
N GLY A 292 -12.27 9.20 -14.80
CA GLY A 292 -12.21 10.57 -14.26
C GLY A 292 -10.88 10.87 -13.61
N THR A 293 -10.91 11.30 -12.35
CA THR A 293 -9.74 11.66 -11.55
C THR A 293 -8.72 10.54 -11.45
N ILE A 294 -7.43 10.88 -11.46
CA ILE A 294 -6.30 9.96 -11.35
C ILE A 294 -5.33 10.51 -10.30
N TYR A 295 -4.77 9.63 -9.48
CA TYR A 295 -3.78 9.98 -8.45
C TYR A 295 -2.49 9.18 -8.61
N GLU A 296 -1.35 9.84 -8.39
CA GLU A 296 -0.06 9.20 -8.20
C GLU A 296 0.78 9.93 -7.14
N THR A 297 1.19 9.22 -6.11
CA THR A 297 2.02 9.77 -5.03
C THR A 297 3.48 9.37 -5.21
N ARG A 298 4.41 10.32 -4.98
CA ARG A 298 5.85 10.08 -5.01
C ARG A 298 6.54 10.70 -3.82
N LEU A 299 7.69 10.12 -3.44
CA LEU A 299 8.60 10.76 -2.48
C LEU A 299 9.42 11.83 -3.21
N VAL A 300 9.53 13.01 -2.60
CA VAL A 300 10.21 14.18 -3.19
C VAL A 300 11.72 13.94 -3.28
N GLU A 301 12.31 13.46 -2.18
CA GLU A 301 13.76 13.23 -2.08
C GLU A 301 14.20 11.90 -2.74
N HIS A 302 13.25 11.03 -3.07
CA HIS A 302 13.49 9.68 -3.62
C HIS A 302 12.65 9.39 -4.86
N PRO A 303 12.75 10.20 -5.93
CA PRO A 303 11.96 10.00 -7.15
C PRO A 303 12.25 8.66 -7.85
N GLU A 304 13.43 8.06 -7.62
CA GLU A 304 13.82 6.76 -8.15
C GLU A 304 12.99 5.58 -7.62
N ILE A 305 12.33 5.74 -6.46
CA ILE A 305 11.38 4.73 -5.94
C ILE A 305 10.14 4.64 -6.84
N GLY A 306 9.84 5.73 -7.56
CA GLY A 306 8.66 5.93 -8.37
C GLY A 306 7.41 6.07 -7.51
N SER A 307 6.27 5.71 -8.09
CA SER A 307 4.99 5.77 -7.39
C SER A 307 4.94 4.86 -6.14
N ILE A 308 4.50 5.43 -5.02
CA ILE A 308 4.29 4.72 -3.74
C ILE A 308 2.82 4.44 -3.43
N CYS A 309 1.90 5.20 -4.04
CA CYS A 309 0.47 5.02 -3.93
C CYS A 309 -0.18 5.58 -5.19
N SER A 310 -1.22 4.93 -5.70
CA SER A 310 -1.91 5.45 -6.86
C SER A 310 -3.31 4.91 -6.99
N GLY A 311 -4.14 5.63 -7.75
CA GLY A 311 -5.54 5.30 -7.88
C GLY A 311 -6.25 6.18 -8.89
N GLY A 312 -7.57 6.16 -8.81
CA GLY A 312 -8.43 6.99 -9.64
C GLY A 312 -9.87 6.53 -9.63
N ARG A 313 -10.71 7.29 -10.34
CA ARG A 313 -12.13 7.03 -10.55
C ARG A 313 -12.33 6.11 -11.74
N TYR A 314 -13.25 5.16 -11.61
CA TYR A 314 -13.68 4.21 -12.63
C TYR A 314 -15.21 4.08 -12.59
N ASP A 315 -15.89 4.23 -13.71
CA ASP A 315 -17.36 4.23 -13.73
C ASP A 315 -17.98 2.88 -14.14
N ASP A 316 -17.16 1.95 -14.63
CA ASP A 316 -17.60 0.73 -15.33
C ASP A 316 -17.06 -0.58 -14.73
N LEU A 317 -16.42 -0.54 -13.56
CA LEU A 317 -15.65 -1.69 -13.05
C LEU A 317 -16.47 -2.98 -12.93
N ALA A 318 -17.71 -2.88 -12.44
CA ALA A 318 -18.59 -4.02 -12.20
C ALA A 318 -19.51 -4.39 -13.39
N SER A 319 -19.39 -3.69 -14.52
CA SER A 319 -20.30 -3.85 -15.67
C SER A 319 -20.33 -5.27 -16.25
N HIS A 320 -19.24 -6.05 -16.09
CA HIS A 320 -19.19 -7.45 -16.50
C HIS A 320 -19.93 -8.41 -15.56
N PHE A 321 -20.27 -7.98 -14.35
CA PHE A 321 -20.84 -8.83 -13.30
C PHE A 321 -22.28 -8.47 -12.95
N ILE A 322 -22.72 -7.24 -13.22
CA ILE A 322 -24.09 -6.78 -12.94
C ILE A 322 -24.54 -5.73 -13.96
N ASP A 323 -25.80 -5.80 -14.37
CA ASP A 323 -26.45 -4.81 -15.25
C ASP A 323 -26.90 -3.57 -14.45
N LYS A 324 -25.93 -2.94 -13.78
CA LYS A 324 -26.10 -1.69 -13.02
C LYS A 324 -24.84 -0.83 -13.07
N PRO A 325 -24.96 0.50 -13.22
CA PRO A 325 -23.81 1.38 -13.09
C PRO A 325 -23.37 1.46 -11.62
N LEU A 326 -22.16 0.98 -11.34
CA LEU A 326 -21.51 1.03 -10.03
C LEU A 326 -20.21 1.83 -10.14
N PRO A 327 -20.29 3.17 -10.19
CA PRO A 327 -19.11 4.02 -10.26
C PRO A 327 -18.33 3.94 -8.95
N GLY A 328 -17.00 4.00 -9.04
CA GLY A 328 -16.13 3.93 -7.89
C GLY A 328 -14.89 4.79 -8.01
N VAL A 329 -14.28 5.08 -6.87
CA VAL A 329 -12.97 5.75 -6.77
C VAL A 329 -12.17 5.06 -5.69
N GLY A 330 -10.88 4.83 -5.95
CA GLY A 330 -10.02 4.15 -5.00
C GLY A 330 -8.55 4.30 -5.29
N ILE A 331 -7.73 3.79 -4.37
CA ILE A 331 -6.26 3.76 -4.45
C ILE A 331 -5.74 2.40 -4.03
N SER A 332 -4.51 2.11 -4.45
CA SER A 332 -3.74 0.94 -4.04
C SER A 332 -2.35 1.36 -3.58
N ILE A 333 -1.89 0.75 -2.49
CA ILE A 333 -0.52 0.82 -2.00
C ILE A 333 0.14 -0.55 -2.23
N GLY A 334 1.16 -0.59 -3.09
CA GLY A 334 1.98 -1.78 -3.30
C GLY A 334 2.97 -1.99 -2.15
N LEU A 335 2.47 -2.40 -0.98
CA LEU A 335 3.22 -2.36 0.29
C LEU A 335 4.54 -3.14 0.24
N THR A 336 4.56 -4.35 -0.31
CA THR A 336 5.80 -5.15 -0.35
C THR A 336 6.86 -4.49 -1.23
N ARG A 337 6.47 -3.87 -2.35
CA ARG A 337 7.37 -3.09 -3.20
C ARG A 337 7.86 -1.85 -2.46
N LEU A 338 6.96 -1.10 -1.82
CA LEU A 338 7.30 0.09 -1.04
C LEU A 338 8.34 -0.25 0.03
N LEU A 339 8.07 -1.23 0.90
CA LEU A 339 9.00 -1.65 1.95
C LEU A 339 10.34 -2.11 1.39
N SER A 340 10.34 -2.91 0.31
CA SER A 340 11.59 -3.30 -0.34
C SER A 340 12.42 -2.10 -0.82
N SER A 341 11.77 -1.04 -1.31
CA SER A 341 12.47 0.18 -1.75
C SER A 341 12.96 0.98 -0.55
N LEU A 342 12.13 1.16 0.48
CA LEU A 342 12.48 1.89 1.71
C LEU A 342 13.66 1.26 2.45
N PHE A 343 13.72 -0.08 2.55
CA PHE A 343 14.85 -0.79 3.13
C PHE A 343 16.13 -0.61 2.32
N LYS A 344 16.04 -0.70 0.97
CA LYS A 344 17.19 -0.51 0.09
C LYS A 344 17.73 0.92 0.11
N ALA A 345 16.84 1.90 0.22
CA ALA A 345 17.21 3.32 0.34
C ALA A 345 17.68 3.70 1.75
N GLY A 346 17.50 2.83 2.75
CA GLY A 346 17.87 3.11 4.14
C GLY A 346 16.93 4.10 4.86
N ILE A 347 15.80 4.44 4.24
CA ILE A 347 14.76 5.34 4.81
C ILE A 347 14.11 4.69 6.03
N VAL A 348 13.86 3.38 5.95
CA VAL A 348 13.33 2.59 7.07
C VAL A 348 14.35 1.54 7.46
N GLN A 349 14.58 1.39 8.77
CA GLN A 349 15.49 0.40 9.32
C GLN A 349 14.73 -0.73 10.04
N ALA A 350 15.16 -1.96 9.77
CA ALA A 350 14.67 -3.16 10.42
C ALA A 350 15.74 -3.67 11.40
N SER A 351 15.60 -3.36 12.70
CA SER A 351 16.60 -3.71 13.72
C SER A 351 16.07 -4.61 14.84
N ALA A 352 14.84 -4.38 15.31
CA ALA A 352 14.23 -5.21 16.36
C ALA A 352 13.83 -6.58 15.82
N GLN A 353 14.22 -7.66 16.50
CA GLN A 353 13.85 -9.05 16.15
C GLN A 353 12.77 -9.62 17.06
N SER A 354 12.25 -8.80 17.98
CA SER A 354 11.20 -9.17 18.92
C SER A 354 10.12 -8.08 18.97
N PRO A 355 8.83 -8.43 19.03
CA PRO A 355 7.76 -7.46 19.29
C PRO A 355 7.71 -7.03 20.76
N ALA A 356 8.42 -7.72 21.65
CA ALA A 356 8.44 -7.42 23.08
C ALA A 356 9.54 -6.41 23.41
N PRO A 357 9.23 -5.29 24.08
CA PRO A 357 10.24 -4.34 24.54
C PRO A 357 10.97 -4.80 25.79
N VAL A 358 10.48 -5.83 26.49
CA VAL A 358 11.03 -6.27 27.79
C VAL A 358 11.44 -7.74 27.78
N LEU A 359 12.65 -8.02 28.28
CA LEU A 359 13.14 -9.36 28.57
C LEU A 359 13.23 -9.58 30.09
N VAL A 360 12.69 -10.68 30.61
CA VAL A 360 12.95 -11.17 31.96
C VAL A 360 14.14 -12.12 31.91
N THR A 361 15.22 -11.74 32.59
CA THR A 361 16.41 -12.59 32.75
C THR A 361 16.19 -13.61 33.86
N THR A 362 16.88 -14.75 33.79
CA THR A 362 16.82 -15.81 34.82
C THR A 362 18.20 -16.04 35.42
N LEU A 363 18.37 -15.79 36.72
CA LEU A 363 19.65 -15.93 37.42
C LEU A 363 19.75 -17.27 38.17
N GLU A 364 18.63 -17.73 38.74
CA GLU A 364 18.55 -18.91 39.61
C GLU A 364 17.52 -19.90 39.07
N ARG A 365 17.94 -21.13 38.77
CA ARG A 365 17.06 -22.14 38.14
C ARG A 365 15.89 -22.51 39.06
N GLU A 366 16.14 -22.58 40.35
CA GLU A 366 15.17 -22.92 41.39
C GLU A 366 14.05 -21.87 41.48
N ARG A 367 14.32 -20.63 41.06
CA ARG A 367 13.36 -19.52 41.03
C ARG A 367 12.66 -19.32 39.68
N THR A 368 12.72 -20.31 38.78
CA THR A 368 12.01 -20.26 37.48
C THR A 368 10.54 -19.84 37.63
N GLY A 369 9.85 -20.33 38.67
CA GLY A 369 8.47 -19.96 38.95
C GLY A 369 8.26 -18.46 39.21
N ASP A 370 9.22 -17.78 39.85
CA ASP A 370 9.11 -16.35 40.17
C ASP A 370 9.33 -15.48 38.93
N TYR A 371 10.28 -15.85 38.06
CA TYR A 371 10.47 -15.17 36.76
C TYR A 371 9.23 -15.29 35.87
N LEU A 372 8.58 -16.45 35.86
CA LEU A 372 7.33 -16.66 35.12
C LEU A 372 6.18 -15.83 35.69
N LYS A 373 6.09 -15.67 37.02
CA LYS A 373 5.11 -14.78 37.66
C LYS A 373 5.36 -13.31 37.31
N LEU A 374 6.61 -12.85 37.29
CA LEU A 374 6.96 -11.49 36.85
C LEU A 374 6.50 -11.25 35.41
N ALA A 375 6.80 -12.18 34.49
CA ALA A 375 6.39 -12.07 33.10
C ALA A 375 4.87 -12.08 32.94
N ARG A 376 4.15 -12.89 33.73
CA ARG A 376 2.69 -12.87 33.76
C ARG A 376 2.16 -11.51 34.21
N TYR A 377 2.68 -10.95 35.30
CA TYR A 377 2.26 -9.65 35.81
C TYR A 377 2.47 -8.53 34.78
N LEU A 378 3.59 -8.54 34.05
CA LEU A 378 3.84 -7.59 32.96
C LEU A 378 2.81 -7.71 31.83
N ARG A 379 2.50 -8.95 31.42
CA ARG A 379 1.52 -9.21 30.36
C ARG A 379 0.11 -8.81 30.77
N GLU A 380 -0.29 -9.08 32.02
CA GLU A 380 -1.56 -8.61 32.60
C GLU A 380 -1.61 -7.07 32.64
N GLY A 381 -0.46 -6.42 32.80
CA GLY A 381 -0.29 -4.97 32.66
C GLY A 381 -0.19 -4.45 31.22
N GLY A 382 -0.37 -5.28 30.19
CA GLY A 382 -0.30 -4.88 28.77
C GLY A 382 1.12 -4.76 28.20
N ILE A 383 2.15 -5.20 28.92
CA ILE A 383 3.54 -5.13 28.48
C ILE A 383 3.93 -6.46 27.81
N LYS A 384 4.26 -6.40 26.52
CA LYS A 384 4.79 -7.55 25.78
C LYS A 384 6.14 -7.97 26.39
N THR A 385 6.29 -9.22 26.79
CA THR A 385 7.47 -9.68 27.54
C THR A 385 7.88 -11.10 27.17
N GLU A 386 9.18 -11.29 27.02
CA GLU A 386 9.82 -12.60 26.86
C GLU A 386 10.57 -13.00 28.15
N VAL A 387 10.70 -14.31 28.42
CA VAL A 387 11.51 -14.83 29.52
C VAL A 387 12.64 -15.66 28.93
N PHE A 388 13.87 -15.39 29.34
CA PHE A 388 15.02 -16.18 28.91
C PHE A 388 15.19 -17.41 29.81
N LEU A 389 14.90 -18.62 29.31
CA LEU A 389 14.88 -19.85 30.14
C LEU A 389 16.13 -20.72 30.00
N GLU A 390 16.99 -20.45 29.03
CA GLU A 390 18.22 -21.23 28.84
C GLU A 390 19.22 -20.98 29.99
N PRO A 391 19.97 -22.01 30.43
CA PRO A 391 20.91 -21.89 31.55
C PRO A 391 22.18 -21.16 31.11
N LYS A 392 22.09 -19.85 30.88
CA LYS A 392 23.18 -18.98 30.44
C LYS A 392 23.45 -17.90 31.48
N LYS A 393 24.71 -17.46 31.57
CA LYS A 393 25.09 -16.37 32.48
C LYS A 393 24.40 -15.07 32.06
N LEU A 394 24.11 -14.18 33.02
CA LEU A 394 23.44 -12.90 32.77
C LEU A 394 24.01 -12.12 31.58
N GLY A 395 25.34 -12.03 31.46
CA GLY A 395 25.97 -11.33 30.32
C GLY A 395 25.61 -11.91 28.96
N GLN A 396 25.35 -13.22 28.84
CA GLN A 396 24.87 -13.84 27.60
C GLN A 396 23.39 -13.54 27.34
N GLN A 397 22.58 -13.45 28.40
CA GLN A 397 21.17 -13.07 28.30
C GLN A 397 21.02 -11.60 27.89
N LEU A 398 21.87 -10.71 28.41
CA LEU A 398 21.89 -9.30 28.01
C LEU A 398 22.34 -9.13 26.55
N LYS A 399 23.34 -9.90 26.09
CA LYS A 399 23.71 -9.94 24.66
C LYS A 399 22.58 -10.45 23.77
N TYR A 400 21.83 -11.44 24.25
CA TYR A 400 20.63 -11.91 23.58
C TYR A 400 19.55 -10.81 23.52
N ALA A 401 19.37 -10.08 24.62
CA ALA A 401 18.41 -8.98 24.72
C ALA A 401 18.73 -7.86 23.72
N ASP A 402 19.99 -7.43 23.70
CA ASP A 402 20.51 -6.40 22.80
C ASP A 402 20.36 -6.83 21.32
N LYS A 403 20.79 -8.05 20.97
CA LYS A 403 20.68 -8.58 19.61
C LYS A 403 19.23 -8.67 19.12
N LYS A 404 18.27 -8.97 20.02
CA LYS A 404 16.84 -9.01 19.69
C LYS A 404 16.17 -7.63 19.66
N GLY A 405 16.85 -6.58 20.12
CA GLY A 405 16.31 -5.22 20.17
C GLY A 405 15.31 -5.01 21.31
N PHE A 406 15.45 -5.72 22.43
CA PHE A 406 14.70 -5.37 23.64
C PHE A 406 15.15 -3.99 24.15
N ARG A 407 14.21 -3.21 24.71
CA ARG A 407 14.51 -1.90 25.33
C ARG A 407 14.95 -2.06 26.77
N PHE A 408 14.33 -2.99 27.50
CA PHE A 408 14.62 -3.24 28.91
C PHE A 408 14.89 -4.71 29.22
N ALA A 409 15.82 -4.93 30.14
CA ALA A 409 16.03 -6.23 30.78
C ALA A 409 15.68 -6.13 32.27
N LEU A 410 14.84 -7.05 32.76
CA LEU A 410 14.53 -7.22 34.17
C LEU A 410 15.50 -8.21 34.79
N ILE A 411 16.11 -7.80 35.90
CA ILE A 411 17.14 -8.55 36.61
C ILE A 411 16.71 -8.67 38.07
N ALA A 412 16.51 -9.90 38.53
CA ALA A 412 16.21 -10.22 39.92
C ALA A 412 16.88 -11.55 40.32
N GLY A 413 17.65 -11.55 41.40
CA GLY A 413 18.12 -12.75 42.09
C GLY A 413 17.45 -12.90 43.45
N GLY A 414 17.99 -13.75 44.31
CA GLY A 414 17.48 -13.97 45.66
C GLY A 414 17.29 -12.68 46.45
N THR A 415 18.29 -11.79 46.44
CA THR A 415 18.22 -10.50 47.15
C THR A 415 17.05 -9.63 46.68
N GLU A 416 16.87 -9.48 45.36
CA GLU A 416 15.78 -8.66 44.83
C GLU A 416 14.41 -9.27 45.11
N PHE A 417 14.27 -10.60 44.95
CA PHE A 417 13.01 -11.30 45.24
C PHE A 417 12.63 -11.24 46.71
N ASP A 418 13.59 -11.45 47.62
CA ASP A 418 13.36 -11.41 49.07
C ASP A 418 12.97 -9.98 49.52
N ALA A 419 13.47 -8.95 48.82
CA ALA A 419 13.10 -7.55 49.02
C ALA A 419 11.81 -7.13 48.28
N GLY A 420 11.20 -7.99 47.47
CA GLY A 420 10.02 -7.65 46.65
C GLY A 420 10.29 -6.60 45.56
N THR A 421 11.54 -6.55 45.06
CA THR A 421 12.02 -5.58 44.07
C THR A 421 12.53 -6.26 42.80
N VAL A 422 12.78 -5.47 41.76
CA VAL A 422 13.44 -5.90 40.53
C VAL A 422 14.25 -4.75 39.95
N LYS A 423 15.39 -5.05 39.32
CA LYS A 423 16.19 -4.06 38.58
C LYS A 423 15.76 -4.01 37.13
N LEU A 424 15.44 -2.81 36.65
CA LEU A 424 15.15 -2.52 35.25
C LEU A 424 16.41 -1.91 34.64
N LYS A 425 17.05 -2.63 33.72
CA LYS A 425 18.18 -2.14 32.95
C LYS A 425 17.69 -1.63 31.59
N ASN A 426 17.90 -0.35 31.30
CA ASN A 426 17.72 0.19 29.94
C ASN A 426 18.92 -0.28 29.08
N LEU A 427 18.65 -0.97 27.99
CA LEU A 427 19.70 -1.61 27.18
C LEU A 427 20.44 -0.62 26.28
N ALA A 428 19.83 0.51 25.93
CA ALA A 428 20.47 1.55 25.13
C ALA A 428 21.42 2.42 25.96
N SER A 429 20.99 2.90 27.13
CA SER A 429 21.78 3.77 28.01
C SER A 429 22.64 3.01 29.02
N GLY A 430 22.33 1.73 29.28
CA GLY A 430 22.97 0.94 30.33
C GLY A 430 22.53 1.29 31.76
N GLN A 431 21.67 2.29 31.94
CA GLN A 431 21.20 2.73 33.26
C GLN A 431 20.32 1.68 33.92
N GLU A 432 20.42 1.56 35.25
CA GLU A 432 19.66 0.63 36.07
C GLU A 432 18.81 1.38 37.09
N LEU A 433 17.56 0.95 37.23
CA LEU A 433 16.62 1.45 38.23
C LEU A 433 16.05 0.27 39.02
N THR A 434 16.15 0.31 40.35
CA THR A 434 15.49 -0.68 41.20
C THR A 434 14.07 -0.20 41.51
N VAL A 435 13.07 -1.05 41.29
CA VAL A 435 11.66 -0.75 41.55
C VAL A 435 11.01 -1.85 42.36
N ALA A 436 9.97 -1.53 43.11
CA ALA A 436 9.09 -2.53 43.70
C ALA A 436 8.35 -3.30 42.60
N VAL A 437 8.19 -4.62 42.76
CA VAL A 437 7.50 -5.47 41.76
C VAL A 437 6.09 -4.94 41.46
N GLY A 438 5.36 -4.48 42.48
CA GLY A 438 4.02 -3.90 42.31
C GLY A 438 3.96 -2.56 41.56
N GLN A 439 5.10 -1.92 41.29
CA GLN A 439 5.17 -0.65 40.55
C GLN A 439 5.78 -0.81 39.14
N MET A 440 6.34 -1.98 38.82
CA MET A 440 7.14 -2.15 37.60
C MET A 440 6.34 -1.90 36.31
N VAL A 441 5.06 -2.29 36.28
CA VAL A 441 4.18 -2.05 35.11
C VAL A 441 4.01 -0.56 34.87
N HIS A 442 3.70 0.22 35.90
CA HIS A 442 3.53 1.67 35.79
C HIS A 442 4.82 2.35 35.33
N VAL A 443 5.96 1.99 35.93
CA VAL A 443 7.27 2.56 35.57
C VAL A 443 7.63 2.21 34.12
N LEU A 444 7.41 0.98 33.68
CA LEU A 444 7.69 0.58 32.30
C LEU A 444 6.80 1.29 31.29
N HIS A 445 5.51 1.50 31.58
CA HIS A 445 4.65 2.31 30.69
C HIS A 445 5.15 3.74 30.53
N GLN A 446 5.54 4.40 31.61
CA GLN A 446 6.12 5.75 31.55
C GLN A 446 7.42 5.76 30.74
N LYS A 447 8.30 4.80 30.96
CA LYS A 447 9.59 4.71 30.25
C LYS A 447 9.44 4.36 28.78
N LEU A 448 8.49 3.49 28.43
CA LEU A 448 8.22 3.10 27.04
C LEU A 448 7.53 4.18 26.23
N ALA A 449 6.83 5.12 26.87
CA ALA A 449 6.19 6.26 26.21
C ALA A 449 7.12 7.47 25.97
N GLN A 450 8.26 7.53 26.66
CA GLN A 450 9.22 8.65 26.58
C GLN A 450 10.28 8.49 25.48
N GLU A 451 10.41 7.28 24.92
CA GLU A 451 11.26 6.98 23.75
C GLU A 451 10.42 6.26 22.71
#